data_AF-A0A242KA18-F1
#
_entry.id   AF-A0A242KA18-F1
#
_cell.length_a   1.000
_cell.length_b   1.000
_cell.length_c   1.000
_cell.angle_alpha   90.00
_cell.angle_beta   90.00
_cell.angle_gamma   90.00
#
_symmetry.space_group_name_H-M   'P 1'
#
loop_
_entity.id
_entity.type
_entity.pdbx_description
1 polymer ?
#
loop_
_entity_poly.entity_id
_entity_poly.type
_entity_poly.pdbx_seq_one_letter_code
_entity_poly.pdbx_strand_id
1 'polypeptide(L)'
;MIILVFAVMSAVKKCGKEGVFMARRGENIYKRKDGRWEGRYIQGRKLDGKICYGYVYARSYKEVRQKLIEQKISLKMNDPAQVDFEGTVTIWIDYWLDEISD
;
A
#
# COMPACT_ATOMS: atom_id res chain seq x y z
N MET A 1 22.25 10.23 24.80
CA MET A 1 21.32 9.64 25.79
C MET A 1 20.09 10.54 25.84
N ILE A 2 19.23 10.38 24.83
CA ILE A 2 18.05 11.21 24.59
C ILE A 2 16.84 10.40 25.00
N ILE A 3 16.02 11.08 25.78
CA ILE A 3 14.86 10.62 26.53
C ILE A 3 13.69 10.34 25.57
N LEU A 4 12.80 9.44 26.01
CA LEU A 4 11.39 9.29 25.60
C LEU A 4 11.02 8.23 24.54
N VAL A 5 10.94 6.96 24.94
CA VAL A 5 9.96 6.01 24.38
C VAL A 5 8.94 5.72 25.47
N PHE A 6 7.90 6.56 25.54
CA PHE A 6 6.73 6.34 26.39
C PHE A 6 5.90 5.19 25.83
N ALA A 7 5.87 4.09 26.57
CA ALA A 7 4.81 3.10 26.48
C ALA A 7 3.54 3.67 27.12
N VAL A 8 2.46 3.87 26.35
CA VAL A 8 1.11 4.11 26.89
C VAL A 8 0.06 3.49 25.97
N MET A 9 -0.46 2.34 26.43
CA MET A 9 -1.87 1.97 26.50
C MET A 9 -2.63 1.41 25.28
N SER A 10 -2.95 0.12 25.46
CA SER A 10 -4.33 -0.39 25.57
C SER A 10 -5.05 -0.89 24.33
N ALA A 11 -5.34 -2.20 24.42
CA ALA A 11 -6.45 -2.86 23.77
C ALA A 11 -7.76 -2.09 23.97
N VAL A 12 -8.43 -1.77 22.86
CA VAL A 12 -9.84 -1.43 22.83
C VAL A 12 -10.50 -2.25 21.73
N LYS A 13 -11.27 -3.28 22.13
CA LYS A 13 -12.37 -3.80 21.33
C LYS A 13 -13.32 -2.64 21.06
N LYS A 14 -13.48 -2.25 19.79
CA LYS A 14 -14.64 -1.46 19.34
C LYS A 14 -15.56 -2.35 18.51
N CYS A 15 -16.62 -2.82 19.16
CA CYS A 15 -17.89 -3.14 18.51
C CYS A 15 -18.66 -1.82 18.41
N GLY A 16 -19.13 -1.47 17.22
CA GLY A 16 -19.88 -0.25 16.97
C GLY A 16 -19.98 0.03 15.47
N LYS A 17 -21.07 -0.41 14.85
CA LYS A 17 -21.43 -0.14 13.46
C LYS A 17 -22.06 1.25 13.40
N GLU A 18 -21.43 2.17 12.70
CA GLU A 18 -22.11 3.29 12.05
C GLU A 18 -21.59 3.41 10.62
N GLY A 19 -22.52 3.33 9.67
CA GLY A 19 -22.26 3.34 8.25
C GLY A 19 -21.84 4.71 7.79
N VAL A 20 -20.55 5.02 7.93
CA VAL A 20 -19.96 6.15 7.22
C VAL A 20 -19.86 5.76 5.75
N PHE A 21 -20.81 6.21 4.93
CA PHE A 21 -20.67 6.22 3.46
C PHE A 21 -19.55 7.21 3.10
N MET A 22 -18.32 6.79 3.31
CA MET A 22 -17.16 7.52 2.81
C MET A 22 -17.05 7.22 1.32
N ALA A 23 -17.21 8.23 0.48
CA ALA A 23 -16.65 8.21 -0.86
C ALA A 23 -15.12 8.22 -0.73
N ARG A 24 -14.52 7.08 -0.39
CA ARG A 24 -13.07 6.89 -0.29
C ARG A 24 -12.50 6.83 -1.71
N ARG A 25 -12.36 7.99 -2.34
CA ARG A 25 -11.71 8.11 -3.64
C ARG A 25 -10.28 7.59 -3.48
N GLY A 26 -9.89 6.64 -4.32
CA GLY A 26 -8.50 6.18 -4.42
C GLY A 26 -8.18 4.76 -3.94
N GLU A 27 -9.06 4.08 -3.17
CA GLU A 27 -8.75 2.72 -2.71
C GLU A 27 -9.05 1.61 -3.75
N ASN A 28 -9.76 1.93 -4.85
CA ASN A 28 -10.15 0.99 -5.91
C ASN A 28 -10.94 -0.23 -5.37
N ILE A 29 -11.87 0.04 -4.45
CA ILE A 29 -12.75 -0.93 -3.81
C ILE A 29 -14.20 -0.58 -4.11
N TYR A 30 -14.98 -1.57 -4.58
CA TYR A 30 -16.37 -1.40 -4.96
C TYR A 30 -17.26 -2.46 -4.32
N LYS A 31 -18.50 -2.10 -4.03
CA LYS A 31 -19.52 -3.06 -3.58
C LYS A 31 -20.28 -3.60 -4.79
N ARG A 32 -20.38 -4.92 -4.92
CA ARG A 32 -21.12 -5.58 -5.99
C ARG A 32 -22.61 -5.69 -5.65
N LYS A 33 -23.44 -5.93 -6.67
CA LYS A 33 -24.89 -6.14 -6.54
C LYS A 33 -25.24 -7.35 -5.66
N ASP A 34 -24.36 -8.35 -5.61
CA ASP A 34 -24.49 -9.55 -4.77
C ASP A 34 -24.08 -9.31 -3.29
N GLY A 35 -23.66 -8.11 -2.94
CA GLY A 35 -23.25 -7.74 -1.58
C GLY A 35 -21.79 -8.03 -1.23
N ARG A 36 -21.01 -8.68 -2.12
CA ARG A 36 -19.56 -8.86 -1.93
C ARG A 36 -18.81 -7.55 -2.23
N TRP A 37 -17.68 -7.37 -1.57
CA TRP A 37 -16.75 -6.29 -1.88
C TRP A 37 -15.66 -6.80 -2.82
N GLU A 38 -15.31 -6.00 -3.83
CA GLU A 38 -14.26 -6.25 -4.81
C GLU A 38 -13.20 -5.15 -4.71
N GLY A 39 -11.95 -5.53 -4.47
CA GLY A 39 -10.80 -4.63 -4.54
C GLY A 39 -9.95 -4.96 -5.76
N ARG A 40 -9.51 -3.95 -6.51
CA ARG A 40 -8.60 -4.12 -7.66
C ARG A 40 -7.24 -3.53 -7.36
N TYR A 41 -6.18 -4.28 -7.65
CA TYR A 41 -4.79 -3.82 -7.53
C TYR A 41 -4.05 -3.99 -8.86
N ILE A 42 -2.99 -3.20 -9.05
CA ILE A 42 -2.10 -3.36 -10.20
C ILE A 42 -1.20 -4.55 -9.90
N GLN A 43 -1.36 -5.63 -10.64
CA GLN A 43 -0.51 -6.82 -10.56
C GLN A 43 0.78 -6.62 -11.37
N GLY A 44 0.71 -5.83 -12.43
CA GLY A 44 1.83 -5.51 -13.29
C GLY A 44 1.36 -4.76 -14.54
N ARG A 45 2.24 -4.65 -15.53
CA ARG A 45 1.91 -4.12 -16.86
C ARG A 45 2.27 -5.17 -17.91
N LYS A 46 1.46 -5.23 -18.96
CA LYS A 46 1.77 -6.01 -20.16
C LYS A 46 2.89 -5.31 -20.95
N LEU A 47 3.47 -6.04 -21.90
CA LEU A 47 4.43 -5.51 -22.86
C LEU A 47 3.88 -4.32 -23.67
N ASP A 48 2.55 -4.29 -23.89
CA ASP A 48 1.85 -3.18 -24.55
C ASP A 48 1.57 -1.98 -23.62
N GLY A 49 2.13 -1.99 -22.40
CA GLY A 49 1.97 -0.93 -21.40
C GLY A 49 0.64 -0.93 -20.65
N LYS A 50 -0.32 -1.78 -21.03
CA LYS A 50 -1.63 -1.86 -20.36
C LYS A 50 -1.50 -2.45 -18.97
N ILE A 51 -2.32 -1.93 -18.05
CA ILE A 51 -2.37 -2.41 -16.66
C ILE A 51 -3.00 -3.81 -16.60
N CYS A 52 -2.29 -4.74 -15.97
CA CYS A 52 -2.86 -6.01 -15.52
C CYS A 52 -3.42 -5.81 -14.11
N TYR A 53 -4.74 -5.97 -13.97
CA TYR A 53 -5.40 -5.91 -12.67
C TYR A 53 -5.51 -7.29 -12.04
N GLY A 54 -5.17 -7.36 -10.75
CA GLY A 54 -5.55 -8.45 -9.86
C GLY A 54 -6.79 -8.08 -9.04
N TYR A 55 -7.51 -9.08 -8.53
CA TYR A 55 -8.79 -8.92 -7.86
C TYR A 55 -8.79 -9.63 -6.50
N VAL A 56 -9.34 -8.97 -5.49
CA VAL A 56 -9.59 -9.58 -4.17
C VAL A 56 -11.04 -9.40 -3.76
N TYR A 57 -11.60 -10.42 -3.12
CA TYR A 57 -12.99 -10.46 -2.70
C TYR A 57 -13.13 -10.71 -1.21
N ALA A 58 -14.09 -10.05 -0.58
CA ALA A 58 -14.44 -10.31 0.82
C ALA A 58 -15.87 -9.87 1.15
N ARG A 59 -16.32 -10.21 2.37
CA ARG A 59 -17.67 -9.83 2.86
C ARG A 59 -17.70 -8.43 3.44
N SER A 60 -16.54 -7.91 3.87
CA SER A 60 -16.42 -6.57 4.44
C SER A 60 -15.40 -5.71 3.69
N TYR A 61 -15.61 -4.40 3.70
CA TYR A 61 -14.67 -3.41 3.16
C TYR A 61 -13.27 -3.57 3.78
N LYS A 62 -13.23 -3.77 5.10
CA LYS A 62 -12.00 -3.86 5.89
C LYS A 62 -11.17 -5.06 5.46
N GLU A 63 -11.80 -6.21 5.25
CA GLU A 63 -11.11 -7.41 4.74
C GLU A 63 -10.54 -7.19 3.33
N VAL A 64 -11.32 -6.59 2.42
CA VAL A 64 -10.82 -6.28 1.07
C VAL A 64 -9.62 -5.34 1.13
N ARG A 65 -9.69 -4.29 1.95
CA ARG A 65 -8.58 -3.35 2.14
C ARG A 65 -7.32 -4.05 2.66
N GLN A 66 -7.47 -4.92 3.65
CA GLN A 66 -6.37 -5.69 4.23
C GLN A 66 -5.72 -6.61 3.17
N LYS A 67 -6.54 -7.36 2.42
CA LYS A 67 -6.06 -8.19 1.31
C LYS A 67 -5.34 -7.37 0.23
N LEU A 68 -5.83 -6.19 -0.11
CA LEU A 68 -5.15 -5.31 -1.07
C LEU A 68 -3.77 -4.87 -0.58
N ILE A 69 -3.62 -4.59 0.73
CA ILE A 69 -2.33 -4.23 1.32
C ILE A 69 -1.37 -5.42 1.22
N GLU A 70 -1.82 -6.62 1.59
CA GLU A 70 -1.03 -7.86 1.51
C GLU A 70 -0.54 -8.13 0.08
N GLN A 71 -1.42 -7.98 -0.92
CA GLN A 71 -1.05 -8.15 -2.32
C GLN A 71 -0.01 -7.10 -2.78
N LYS A 72 -0.18 -5.84 -2.38
CA LYS A 72 0.79 -4.78 -2.72
C LYS A 72 2.17 -5.03 -2.10
N ILE A 73 2.21 -5.50 -0.85
CA ILE A 73 3.46 -5.85 -0.18
C ILE A 73 4.11 -7.04 -0.90
N SER A 74 3.34 -8.10 -1.17
CA SER A 74 3.85 -9.29 -1.87
C SER A 74 4.43 -8.94 -3.24
N LEU A 75 3.80 -8.05 -4.00
CA LEU A 75 4.33 -7.61 -5.29
C LEU A 75 5.62 -6.81 -5.16
N LYS A 76 5.70 -5.89 -4.18
CA LYS A 76 6.93 -5.11 -3.94
C LYS A 76 8.10 -5.99 -3.52
N MET A 77 7.86 -6.99 -2.68
CA MET A 77 8.91 -7.91 -2.22
C MET A 77 9.45 -8.80 -3.35
N ASN A 78 8.65 -9.03 -4.39
CA ASN A 78 9.00 -9.87 -5.52
C ASN A 78 9.45 -9.06 -6.76
N ASP A 79 9.66 -7.75 -6.62
CA ASP A 79 10.08 -6.90 -7.73
C ASP A 79 11.59 -7.05 -7.99
N PRO A 80 12.01 -7.69 -9.11
CA PRO A 80 13.43 -7.92 -9.40
C PRO A 80 14.19 -6.63 -9.72
N ALA A 81 13.49 -5.50 -9.94
CA ALA A 81 14.09 -4.20 -10.19
C ALA A 81 14.32 -3.37 -8.92
N GLN A 82 13.90 -3.86 -7.74
CA GLN A 82 14.29 -3.26 -6.46
C GLN A 82 15.76 -3.57 -6.19
N VAL A 83 16.64 -2.65 -6.61
CA VAL A 83 18.05 -2.66 -6.22
C VAL A 83 18.18 -1.72 -5.02
N ASP A 84 18.56 -2.27 -3.88
CA ASP A 84 18.93 -1.45 -2.72
C ASP A 84 20.23 -0.71 -3.06
N PHE A 85 20.24 0.62 -2.87
CA PHE A 85 21.45 1.40 -3.02
C PHE A 85 22.40 1.10 -1.86
N GLU A 86 23.59 0.61 -2.17
CA GLU A 86 24.64 0.35 -1.18
C GLU A 86 25.57 1.58 -1.10
N GLY A 87 25.34 2.43 -0.10
CA GLY A 87 26.15 3.62 0.14
C GLY A 87 25.64 4.46 1.31
N THR A 88 26.46 5.38 1.79
CA THR A 88 26.01 6.37 2.79
C THR A 88 25.20 7.47 2.13
N VAL A 89 24.36 8.15 2.93
CA VAL A 89 23.57 9.31 2.48
C VAL A 89 24.46 10.40 1.87
N THR A 90 25.70 10.55 2.35
CA THR A 90 26.67 11.52 1.81
C THR A 90 27.00 11.22 0.34
N ILE A 91 27.34 9.97 0.02
CA ILE A 91 27.67 9.54 -1.35
C ILE A 91 26.48 9.75 -2.29
N TRP A 92 25.26 9.52 -1.80
CA TRP A 92 24.05 9.73 -2.59
C TRP A 92 23.77 11.22 -2.87
N ILE A 93 23.98 12.10 -1.89
CA ILE A 93 23.81 13.54 -2.06
C ILE A 93 24.85 14.11 -3.03
N ASP A 94 26.10 13.67 -2.92
CA ASP A 94 27.19 14.13 -3.80
C ASP A 94 26.88 13.78 -5.27
N TYR A 95 26.44 12.54 -5.55
CA TYR A 95 25.99 12.12 -6.88
C TYR A 95 24.83 13.00 -7.42
N TRP A 96 23.83 13.29 -6.59
CA TRP A 96 22.67 14.09 -7.01
C TRP A 96 23.02 15.56 -7.28
N LEU A 97 23.95 16.13 -6.52
CA LEU A 97 24.40 17.51 -6.71
C LEU A 97 25.23 17.67 -7.99
N ASP A 98 26.09 16.70 -8.31
CA ASP A 98 26.84 16.69 -9.57
C ASP A 98 25.91 16.68 -10.79
N GLU A 99 24.86 15.86 -10.78
CA GLU A 99 23.90 15.73 -11.90
C GLU A 99 23.03 16.98 -12.16
N ILE A 100 22.88 17.87 -11.16
CA ILE A 100 22.15 19.15 -11.32
C ILE A 100 23.10 20.31 -11.62
N SER A 101 24.40 20.12 -11.41
CA SER A 101 25.42 21.14 -11.65
C SER A 101 25.86 21.25 -13.12
N ASP A 102 25.47 20.28 -13.96
CA ASP A 102 25.56 20.30 -15.43
C ASP A 102 24.29 20.94 -16.06
#